data_AF-A0A1I8CJ26-F1
#
_entry.id   AF-A0A1I8CJ26-F1
#
_cell.length_a   1.000
_cell.length_b   1.000
_cell.length_c   1.000
_cell.angle_alpha   90.00
_cell.angle_beta   90.00
_cell.angle_gamma   90.00
#
_symmetry.space_group_name_H-M   'P 1'
#
loop_
_entity.id
_entity.type
_entity.pdbx_description
1 polymer ?
#
loop_
_entity_poly.entity_id
_entity_poly.type
_entity_poly.pdbx_seq_one_letter_code
_entity_poly.pdbx_strand_id
1 'polypeptide(L)'
;MYVKLTELDQKANPEEAKNIQVMPMYEIIEHGSTPSEETFTRLNKKNYYVGTVSRAKSKSMLQDKPDGTYLVRYQTEKRKFVISISYLQKVRHVLINCEESNYFNLSTRHHFSDLEDLIEYYSTSPLCEIFGNRLNIRLTNPVLTTKYYKVIQDFDAIKLKPQTFPDLEFISMKRGETVLLIDLVQDDNLLWYGQINDKIGYFPERCVIAE
;
A
#
# COMPACT_ATOMS: atom_id res chain seq x y z
N MET A 1 -21.71 15.87 -9.58
CA MET A 1 -22.96 16.29 -8.92
C MET A 1 -22.57 17.14 -7.73
N TYR A 2 -23.05 18.38 -7.69
CA TYR A 2 -22.66 19.47 -6.79
C TYR A 2 -23.10 19.27 -5.33
N VAL A 3 -22.40 19.90 -4.38
CA VAL A 3 -23.07 20.67 -3.31
C VAL A 3 -22.45 22.06 -3.25
N LYS A 4 -23.30 23.07 -3.49
CA LYS A 4 -23.05 24.51 -3.37
C LYS A 4 -22.68 24.88 -1.94
N LEU A 5 -21.66 25.71 -1.77
CA LEU A 5 -21.65 26.70 -0.70
C LEU A 5 -21.99 28.05 -1.33
N THR A 6 -23.09 28.62 -0.84
CA THR A 6 -23.69 29.89 -1.23
C THR A 6 -22.74 31.06 -1.02
N GLU A 7 -22.80 32.00 -1.97
CA GLU A 7 -22.13 33.29 -1.98
C GLU A 7 -22.35 34.06 -0.66
N LEU A 8 -21.28 34.67 -0.13
CA LEU A 8 -21.22 35.99 0.51
C LEU A 8 -19.81 36.19 1.08
N ASP A 9 -18.91 36.75 0.28
CA ASP A 9 -18.43 38.13 0.48
C ASP A 9 -17.35 38.46 -0.56
N GLN A 10 -17.70 39.37 -1.46
CA GLN A 10 -16.77 40.06 -2.35
C GLN A 10 -15.90 40.99 -1.51
N LYS A 11 -14.71 40.54 -1.10
CA LYS A 11 -13.57 41.40 -0.70
C LYS A 11 -12.32 40.54 -0.49
N ALA A 12 -11.77 40.01 -1.58
CA ALA A 12 -10.39 39.51 -1.56
C ALA A 12 -9.52 40.53 -2.31
N ASN A 13 -8.54 41.09 -1.60
CA ASN A 13 -7.56 42.03 -2.12
C ASN A 13 -6.65 41.30 -3.14
N PRO A 14 -6.36 41.85 -4.34
CA PRO A 14 -5.50 41.17 -5.33
C PRO A 14 -4.07 40.90 -4.86
N GLU A 15 -3.61 41.49 -3.75
CA GLU A 15 -2.31 41.16 -3.12
C GLU A 15 -2.34 39.92 -2.20
N GLU A 16 -3.50 39.47 -1.72
CA GLU A 16 -3.59 38.22 -0.93
C GLU A 16 -3.46 36.96 -1.81
N ALA A 17 -3.75 37.06 -3.11
CA ALA A 17 -3.58 35.96 -4.06
C ALA A 17 -2.12 35.65 -4.41
N LYS A 18 -1.16 36.50 -4.00
CA LYS A 18 0.27 36.32 -4.27
C LYS A 18 1.08 35.78 -3.10
N ASN A 19 0.44 35.51 -1.95
CA ASN A 19 1.08 34.93 -0.78
C ASN A 19 0.46 33.59 -0.36
N ILE A 20 -0.06 32.82 -1.33
CA ILE A 20 -0.33 31.40 -1.12
C ILE A 20 1.02 30.69 -1.08
N GLN A 21 1.67 30.76 0.07
CA GLN A 21 2.72 29.84 0.44
C GLN A 21 2.05 28.47 0.50
N VAL A 22 2.27 27.65 -0.52
CA VAL A 22 1.84 26.25 -0.51
C VAL A 22 2.55 25.61 0.67
N MET A 23 1.85 25.47 1.80
CA MET A 23 2.39 24.80 2.97
C MET A 23 2.81 23.40 2.53
N PRO A 24 4.06 23.02 2.73
CA PRO A 24 4.45 21.66 2.44
C PRO A 24 3.67 20.72 3.36
N MET A 25 3.38 19.52 2.84
CA MET A 25 2.48 18.52 3.40
C MET A 25 2.98 17.88 4.72
N TYR A 26 3.79 18.60 5.51
CA TYR A 26 4.48 18.08 6.71
C TYR A 26 4.33 18.91 7.99
N GLU A 27 3.44 19.90 8.08
CA GLU A 27 3.17 20.55 9.37
C GLU A 27 1.69 20.81 9.64
N ILE A 28 1.03 19.82 10.29
CA ILE A 28 0.13 20.04 11.42
C ILE A 28 0.35 18.87 12.39
N ILE A 29 0.91 19.18 13.56
CA ILE A 29 1.10 18.25 14.69
C ILE A 29 -0.17 18.30 15.53
N GLU A 30 -0.94 17.20 15.54
CA GLU A 30 -1.68 16.72 16.72
C GLU A 30 -1.78 15.18 16.66
N HIS A 31 -0.97 14.54 17.53
CA HIS A 31 -1.05 13.15 18.02
C HIS A 31 -0.98 11.96 17.06
N GLY A 32 0.10 11.90 16.29
CA GLY A 32 0.65 10.65 15.74
C GLY A 32 1.86 10.90 14.84
N SER A 33 3.00 10.28 15.14
CA SER A 33 4.17 10.33 14.25
C SER A 33 3.79 9.72 12.90
N THR A 34 3.85 10.50 11.82
CA THR A 34 3.72 9.92 10.49
C THR A 34 4.91 9.03 10.20
N PRO A 35 4.69 7.83 9.64
CA PRO A 35 5.78 7.03 9.11
C PRO A 35 6.62 7.85 8.13
N SER A 36 7.94 7.70 8.18
CA SER A 36 8.85 8.39 7.27
C SER A 36 8.65 7.94 5.83
N GLU A 37 9.06 8.75 4.85
CA GLU A 37 9.08 8.37 3.43
C GLU A 37 9.91 7.11 3.18
N GLU A 38 11.01 6.94 3.92
CA GLU A 38 11.84 5.72 3.91
C GLU A 38 11.05 4.47 4.32
N THR A 39 10.14 4.60 5.30
CA THR A 39 9.26 3.51 5.74
C THR A 39 8.37 3.05 4.59
N PHE A 40 7.72 4.00 3.89
CA PHE A 40 6.87 3.66 2.74
C PHE A 40 7.67 3.04 1.60
N THR A 41 8.87 3.56 1.32
CA THR A 41 9.78 3.03 0.29
C THR A 41 10.16 1.57 0.56
N ARG A 42 10.47 1.23 1.81
CA ARG A 42 10.73 -0.16 2.23
C ARG A 42 9.50 -1.04 2.08
N LEU A 43 8.35 -0.57 2.55
CA LEU A 43 7.10 -1.35 2.54
C LEU A 43 6.58 -1.61 1.14
N ASN A 44 6.74 -0.67 0.19
CA ASN A 44 6.34 -0.87 -1.21
C ASN A 44 6.97 -2.12 -1.84
N LYS A 45 8.13 -2.55 -1.34
CA LYS A 45 8.85 -3.75 -1.83
C LYS A 45 8.34 -5.06 -1.20
N LYS A 46 7.38 -5.00 -0.27
CA LYS A 46 6.90 -6.15 0.50
C LYS A 46 5.62 -6.71 -0.11
N ASN A 47 5.60 -8.02 -0.30
CA ASN A 47 4.47 -8.78 -0.87
C ASN A 47 3.20 -8.81 0.01
N TYR A 48 3.25 -8.27 1.22
CA TYR A 48 2.08 -8.09 2.06
C TYR A 48 1.58 -6.64 2.07
N TYR A 49 2.35 -5.65 1.59
CA TYR A 49 1.93 -4.26 1.63
C TYR A 49 1.18 -3.87 0.36
N VAL A 50 0.01 -3.26 0.50
CA VAL A 50 -0.89 -2.91 -0.61
C VAL A 50 -1.14 -1.41 -0.74
N GLY A 51 -0.39 -0.57 -0.02
CA GLY A 51 -0.58 0.88 -0.05
C GLY A 51 -1.86 1.37 0.64
N THR A 52 -2.41 2.46 0.12
CA THR A 52 -3.65 3.09 0.64
C THR A 52 -4.87 2.38 0.09
N VAL A 53 -5.30 1.33 0.79
CA VAL A 53 -6.47 0.52 0.40
C VAL A 53 -7.59 0.66 1.43
N SER A 54 -8.83 0.78 0.94
CA SER A 54 -10.01 0.88 1.78
C SER A 54 -10.29 -0.44 2.51
N ARG A 55 -10.94 -0.36 3.68
CA ARG A 55 -11.35 -1.55 4.43
C ARG A 55 -12.20 -2.51 3.58
N ALA A 56 -13.06 -1.99 2.71
CA ALA A 56 -13.91 -2.78 1.84
C ALA A 56 -13.10 -3.54 0.78
N LYS A 57 -12.16 -2.87 0.10
CA LYS A 57 -11.30 -3.52 -0.90
C LYS A 57 -10.40 -4.57 -0.26
N SER A 58 -9.86 -4.33 0.94
CA SER A 58 -9.10 -5.34 1.68
C SER A 58 -9.92 -6.59 2.00
N LYS A 59 -11.22 -6.45 2.28
CA LYS A 59 -12.09 -7.61 2.47
C LYS A 59 -12.21 -8.43 1.20
N SER A 60 -12.45 -7.79 0.06
CA SER A 60 -12.56 -8.47 -1.23
C SER A 60 -11.26 -9.21 -1.61
N MET A 61 -10.08 -8.65 -1.32
CA MET A 61 -8.79 -9.30 -1.60
C MET A 61 -8.53 -10.56 -0.76
N LEU A 62 -9.09 -10.61 0.45
CA LEU A 62 -8.90 -11.69 1.41
C LEU A 62 -10.08 -12.68 1.45
N GLN A 63 -11.16 -12.39 0.74
CA GLN A 63 -12.32 -13.26 0.67
C GLN A 63 -11.92 -14.61 0.06
N ASP A 64 -12.41 -15.69 0.67
CA ASP A 64 -12.16 -17.08 0.26
C ASP A 64 -10.67 -17.48 0.20
N LYS A 65 -9.79 -16.70 0.82
CA LYS A 65 -8.37 -17.03 0.99
C LYS A 65 -8.16 -17.92 2.22
N PRO A 66 -7.16 -18.82 2.20
CA PRO A 66 -6.82 -19.65 3.35
C PRO A 66 -6.63 -18.85 4.64
N ASP A 67 -6.91 -19.50 5.77
CA ASP A 67 -6.63 -18.92 7.08
C ASP A 67 -5.13 -18.54 7.17
N GLY A 68 -4.87 -17.35 7.70
CA GLY A 68 -3.51 -16.80 7.81
C GLY A 68 -3.05 -16.00 6.59
N THR A 69 -3.87 -15.91 5.53
CA THR A 69 -3.60 -14.95 4.44
C THR A 69 -3.80 -13.52 4.91
N TYR A 70 -2.82 -12.64 4.69
CA TYR A 70 -2.81 -11.30 5.27
C TYR A 70 -2.27 -10.21 4.32
N LEU A 71 -2.62 -8.96 4.63
CA LEU A 71 -2.08 -7.76 3.99
C LEU A 71 -1.91 -6.62 5.01
N VAL A 72 -1.05 -5.67 4.68
CA VAL A 72 -0.82 -4.41 5.40
C VAL A 72 -1.23 -3.26 4.48
N ARG A 73 -2.03 -2.34 5.01
CA ARG A 73 -2.51 -1.15 4.29
C ARG A 73 -2.32 0.11 5.13
N TYR A 74 -2.20 1.26 4.49
CA TYR A 74 -2.19 2.56 5.16
C TYR A 74 -3.58 3.20 5.18
N GLN A 75 -4.00 3.71 6.34
CA GLN A 75 -5.22 4.51 6.49
C GLN A 75 -4.83 5.98 6.64
N THR A 76 -5.04 6.76 5.57
CA THR A 76 -4.67 8.17 5.49
C THR A 76 -5.35 9.03 6.55
N GLU A 77 -6.67 8.89 6.73
CA GLU A 77 -7.46 9.68 7.70
C GLU A 77 -6.95 9.56 9.15
N LYS A 78 -6.47 8.37 9.52
CA LYS A 78 -5.98 8.09 10.89
C LYS A 78 -4.46 8.07 10.96
N ARG A 79 -3.77 8.28 9.83
CA ARG A 79 -2.32 8.19 9.69
C ARG A 79 -1.74 6.92 10.32
N LYS A 80 -2.41 5.77 10.13
CA LYS A 80 -2.06 4.49 10.77
C LYS A 80 -1.98 3.35 9.77
N PHE A 81 -1.08 2.41 10.02
CA PHE A 81 -1.08 1.11 9.34
C PHE A 81 -2.13 0.17 9.93
N VAL A 82 -2.62 -0.74 9.08
CA VAL A 82 -3.62 -1.75 9.45
C VAL A 82 -3.23 -3.09 8.86
N ILE A 83 -3.19 -4.14 9.68
CA ILE A 83 -3.11 -5.53 9.23
C ILE A 83 -4.52 -6.01 8.96
N SER A 84 -4.79 -6.56 7.78
CA SER A 84 -6.02 -7.30 7.48
C SER A 84 -5.67 -8.76 7.24
N ILE A 85 -6.42 -9.70 7.84
CA ILE A 85 -6.13 -11.14 7.80
C ILE A 85 -7.40 -11.97 7.63
N SER A 86 -7.33 -13.01 6.79
CA SER A 86 -8.35 -14.06 6.65
C SER A 86 -8.24 -15.06 7.80
N TYR A 87 -9.36 -15.31 8.47
CA TYR A 87 -9.47 -16.31 9.53
C TYR A 87 -10.93 -16.74 9.72
N LEU A 88 -11.21 -18.04 9.65
CA LEU A 88 -12.55 -18.64 9.79
C LEU A 88 -13.58 -17.99 8.85
N GLN A 89 -13.22 -17.89 7.56
CA GLN A 89 -14.04 -17.27 6.50
C GLN A 89 -14.41 -15.80 6.78
N LYS A 90 -13.68 -15.13 7.68
CA LYS A 90 -13.88 -13.73 8.04
C LYS A 90 -12.58 -12.96 7.91
N VAL A 91 -12.71 -11.69 7.56
CA VAL A 91 -11.58 -10.77 7.53
C VAL A 91 -11.53 -9.98 8.84
N ARG A 92 -10.41 -10.08 9.55
CA ARG A 92 -10.10 -9.28 10.74
C ARG A 92 -9.19 -8.13 10.35
N HIS A 93 -9.31 -7.00 11.06
CA HIS A 93 -8.47 -5.83 10.85
C HIS A 93 -7.90 -5.39 12.19
N VAL A 94 -6.59 -5.20 12.25
CA VAL A 94 -5.83 -4.82 13.44
C VAL A 94 -5.13 -3.51 13.17
N LEU A 95 -5.36 -2.50 14.00
CA LEU A 95 -4.59 -1.26 13.92
C LEU A 95 -3.18 -1.52 14.45
N ILE A 96 -2.19 -1.01 13.74
CA ILE A 96 -0.82 -0.93 14.24
C ILE A 96 -0.67 0.44 14.89
N ASN A 97 -0.27 0.46 16.15
CA ASN A 97 0.12 1.71 16.82
C ASN A 97 1.54 2.06 16.42
N CYS A 98 1.77 3.35 16.24
CA CYS A 98 3.09 3.96 16.12
C CYS A 98 3.25 4.88 17.33
N GLU A 99 4.17 4.55 18.23
CA GLU A 99 4.47 5.34 19.42
C GLU A 99 5.36 6.53 19.06
N GLU A 100 5.43 7.53 19.95
CA GLU A 100 6.25 8.74 19.74
C GLU A 100 7.74 8.43 19.53
N SER A 101 8.19 7.30 20.08
CA SER A 101 9.54 6.74 19.93
C SER A 101 9.74 5.92 18.65
N ASN A 102 8.81 5.98 17.68
CA ASN A 102 8.81 5.24 16.41
C ASN A 102 8.74 3.71 16.55
N TYR A 103 8.25 3.20 17.69
CA TYR A 103 7.99 1.77 17.83
C TYR A 103 6.62 1.40 17.29
N PHE A 104 6.54 0.21 16.69
CA PHE A 104 5.31 -0.38 16.18
C PHE A 104 4.80 -1.44 17.17
N ASN A 105 3.50 -1.47 17.41
CA ASN A 105 2.89 -2.53 18.22
C ASN A 105 1.43 -2.82 17.87
N LEU A 106 0.97 -4.02 18.24
CA LEU A 106 -0.44 -4.44 18.20
C LEU A 106 -1.06 -4.50 19.61
N SER A 107 -0.22 -4.52 20.65
CA SER A 107 -0.57 -4.64 22.07
C SER A 107 0.51 -3.96 22.92
N THR A 108 0.28 -3.79 24.21
CA THR A 108 1.27 -3.21 25.15
C THR A 108 2.37 -4.20 25.57
N ARG A 109 2.42 -5.40 24.99
CA ARG A 109 3.36 -6.46 25.41
C ARG A 109 4.63 -6.49 24.57
N HIS A 110 4.51 -6.16 23.28
CA HIS A 110 5.58 -6.30 22.31
C HIS A 110 5.68 -5.02 21.48
N HIS A 111 6.88 -4.42 21.50
CA HIS A 111 7.22 -3.20 20.77
C HIS A 111 8.34 -3.55 19.78
N PHE A 112 8.22 -3.06 18.55
CA PHE A 112 9.14 -3.38 17.46
C PHE A 112 9.74 -2.10 16.89
N SER A 113 11.03 -2.12 16.56
CA SER A 113 11.76 -0.99 15.97
C SER A 113 11.22 -0.61 14.60
N ASP A 114 10.72 -1.58 13.85
CA ASP A 114 10.07 -1.35 12.57
C ASP A 114 8.92 -2.31 12.30
N LEU A 115 8.22 -2.09 11.19
CA LEU A 115 7.04 -2.85 10.85
C LEU A 115 7.37 -4.26 10.34
N GLU A 116 8.54 -4.44 9.73
CA GLU A 116 9.02 -5.73 9.26
C GLU A 116 9.25 -6.70 10.43
N ASP A 117 9.91 -6.23 11.49
CA ASP A 117 10.14 -7.01 12.73
C ASP A 117 8.81 -7.46 13.36
N LEU A 118 7.81 -6.57 13.37
CA LEU A 118 6.47 -6.89 13.86
C LEU A 118 5.84 -8.02 13.02
N ILE A 119 5.90 -7.92 11.70
CA ILE A 119 5.31 -8.93 10.79
C ILE A 119 6.04 -10.26 10.91
N GLU A 120 7.37 -10.24 11.01
CA GLU A 120 8.19 -11.44 11.20
C GLU A 120 7.84 -12.15 12.52
N TYR A 121 7.71 -11.41 13.61
CA TYR A 121 7.30 -11.97 14.89
C TYR A 121 5.93 -12.68 14.81
N TYR A 122 4.92 -12.02 14.23
CA TYR A 122 3.58 -12.60 14.12
C TYR A 122 3.43 -13.65 12.99
N SER A 123 4.47 -13.89 12.19
CA SER A 123 4.53 -15.05 11.30
C SER A 123 4.76 -16.36 12.08
N THR A 124 5.46 -16.28 13.22
CA THR A 124 5.81 -17.43 14.08
C THR A 124 5.23 -17.34 15.49
N SER A 125 4.47 -16.29 15.82
CA SER A 125 3.73 -16.09 17.08
C SER A 125 2.24 -15.83 16.80
N PRO A 126 1.29 -16.47 17.51
CA PRO A 126 -0.12 -16.34 17.19
C PRO A 126 -0.69 -15.01 17.70
N LEU A 127 -1.66 -14.44 16.98
CA LEU A 127 -2.33 -13.17 17.32
C LEU A 127 -3.33 -13.29 18.50
N CYS A 128 -3.25 -14.37 19.29
CA CYS A 128 -4.24 -14.71 20.31
C CYS A 128 -4.34 -13.65 21.42
N GLU A 129 -3.24 -12.97 21.72
CA GLU A 129 -3.18 -11.91 22.72
C GLU A 129 -4.02 -10.68 22.36
N ILE A 130 -4.22 -10.40 21.07
CA ILE A 130 -4.98 -9.23 20.61
C ILE A 130 -6.48 -9.51 20.60
N PHE A 131 -6.87 -10.78 20.47
CA PHE A 131 -8.25 -11.19 20.22
C PHE A 131 -8.84 -12.13 21.29
N GLY A 132 -8.17 -12.25 22.45
CA GLY A 132 -8.66 -12.99 23.61
C GLY A 132 -8.82 -14.49 23.38
N ASN A 133 -7.72 -15.20 23.10
CA ASN A 133 -7.65 -16.66 22.85
C ASN A 133 -8.48 -17.20 21.67
N ARG A 134 -9.26 -16.37 20.98
CA ARG A 134 -10.15 -16.78 19.88
C ARG A 134 -9.48 -16.81 18.52
N LEU A 135 -8.30 -16.22 18.38
CA LEU A 135 -7.54 -16.10 17.13
C LEU A 135 -6.18 -16.79 17.28
N ASN A 136 -6.17 -18.12 17.20
CA ASN A 136 -4.92 -18.87 17.11
C ASN A 136 -4.44 -18.90 15.64
N ILE A 137 -4.12 -17.73 15.10
CA ILE A 137 -3.68 -17.57 13.72
C ILE A 137 -2.43 -16.72 13.66
N ARG A 138 -1.60 -17.01 12.65
CA ARG A 138 -0.34 -16.35 12.36
C ARG A 138 -0.42 -15.67 11.00
N LEU A 139 0.48 -14.73 10.74
CA LEU A 139 0.64 -14.09 9.44
C LEU A 139 1.42 -15.03 8.50
N THR A 140 0.76 -16.05 7.95
CA THR A 140 1.46 -17.13 7.23
C THR A 140 1.60 -16.88 5.74
N ASN A 141 0.60 -16.26 5.10
CA ASN A 141 0.56 -16.13 3.64
C ASN A 141 0.37 -14.65 3.26
N PRO A 142 1.38 -13.95 2.73
CA PRO A 142 1.17 -12.60 2.19
C PRO A 142 0.13 -12.64 1.06
N VAL A 143 -0.70 -11.60 0.95
CA VAL A 143 -1.80 -11.57 -0.03
C VAL A 143 -1.29 -11.54 -1.46
N LEU A 144 -0.15 -10.90 -1.71
CA LEU A 144 0.45 -10.82 -3.04
C LEU A 144 1.34 -12.04 -3.24
N THR A 145 1.08 -12.79 -4.30
CA THR A 145 2.02 -13.76 -4.84
C THR A 145 3.07 -13.01 -5.64
N THR A 146 4.04 -12.44 -4.92
CA THR A 146 5.16 -11.77 -5.56
C THR A 146 6.04 -12.79 -6.26
N LYS A 147 6.31 -12.51 -7.53
CA LYS A 147 7.32 -13.18 -8.33
C LYS A 147 8.18 -12.11 -8.95
N TYR A 148 9.49 -12.29 -8.84
CA TYR A 148 10.43 -11.47 -9.61
C TYR A 148 10.45 -12.00 -11.04
N TYR A 149 10.38 -11.07 -11.98
CA TYR A 149 10.56 -11.41 -13.38
C TYR A 149 11.72 -10.62 -13.95
N LYS A 150 12.52 -11.29 -14.77
CA LYS A 150 13.58 -10.66 -15.51
C LYS A 150 13.00 -10.00 -16.75
N VAL A 151 13.31 -8.72 -16.95
CA VAL A 151 12.93 -7.99 -18.15
C VAL A 151 13.77 -8.49 -19.32
N ILE A 152 13.12 -9.09 -20.31
CA ILE A 152 13.75 -9.62 -21.52
C ILE A 152 13.63 -8.67 -22.72
N GLN A 153 12.73 -7.70 -22.65
CA GLN A 153 12.49 -6.74 -23.71
C GLN A 153 12.24 -5.33 -23.15
N ASP A 154 12.92 -4.34 -23.73
CA ASP A 154 12.70 -2.92 -23.44
C ASP A 154 11.24 -2.52 -23.66
N PHE A 155 10.70 -1.75 -22.72
CA PHE A 155 9.39 -1.13 -22.81
C PHE A 155 9.51 0.35 -22.42
N ASP A 156 9.01 1.23 -23.28
CA ASP A 156 9.14 2.67 -23.11
C ASP A 156 7.74 3.29 -23.00
N ALA A 157 7.29 3.48 -21.76
CA ALA A 157 5.96 3.97 -21.44
C ALA A 157 5.70 5.36 -22.03
N ILE A 158 6.74 6.18 -22.22
CA ILE A 158 6.64 7.54 -22.78
C ILE A 158 6.18 7.50 -24.24
N LYS A 159 6.43 6.40 -24.95
CA LYS A 159 6.01 6.21 -26.34
C LYS A 159 4.56 5.76 -26.49
N LEU A 160 3.88 5.43 -25.39
CA LEU A 160 2.45 5.11 -25.45
C LEU A 160 1.63 6.34 -25.80
N LYS A 161 0.65 6.17 -26.67
CA LYS A 161 -0.32 7.21 -26.96
C LYS A 161 -1.30 7.27 -25.78
N PRO A 162 -1.53 8.45 -25.17
CA PRO A 162 -2.45 8.59 -24.03
C PRO A 162 -3.86 8.03 -24.29
N GLN A 163 -4.31 8.07 -25.56
CA GLN A 163 -5.63 7.59 -25.97
C GLN A 163 -5.78 6.07 -25.94
N THR A 164 -4.68 5.32 -25.94
CA THR A 164 -4.73 3.84 -25.94
C THR A 164 -5.15 3.29 -24.57
N PHE A 165 -4.74 3.98 -23.49
CA PHE A 165 -4.98 3.55 -22.11
C PHE A 165 -5.12 4.78 -21.19
N PRO A 166 -6.23 5.52 -21.26
CA PRO A 166 -6.35 6.84 -20.66
C PRO A 166 -6.26 6.85 -19.12
N ASP A 167 -6.57 5.73 -18.46
CA ASP A 167 -6.62 5.61 -17.00
C ASP A 167 -5.49 4.73 -16.42
N LEU A 168 -4.52 4.30 -17.23
CA LEU A 168 -3.46 3.40 -16.79
C LEU A 168 -2.09 4.10 -16.78
N GLU A 169 -1.41 4.02 -15.63
CA GLU A 169 -0.02 4.48 -15.49
C GLU A 169 0.95 3.33 -15.83
N PHE A 170 1.81 3.54 -16.83
CA PHE A 170 2.79 2.54 -17.25
C PHE A 170 4.20 2.85 -16.73
N ILE A 171 4.98 1.81 -16.47
CA ILE A 171 6.40 1.92 -16.15
C ILE A 171 7.27 1.60 -17.37
N SER A 172 8.31 2.41 -17.60
CA SER A 172 9.36 2.03 -18.56
C SER A 172 10.29 0.99 -17.94
N MET A 173 10.75 0.05 -18.77
CA MET A 173 11.61 -1.07 -18.36
C MET A 173 12.74 -1.27 -19.39
N LYS A 174 13.90 -1.70 -18.92
CA LYS A 174 15.08 -2.02 -19.73
C LYS A 174 15.45 -3.49 -19.59
N ARG A 175 15.85 -4.09 -20.70
CA ARG A 175 16.32 -5.48 -20.72
C ARG A 175 17.43 -5.68 -19.68
N GLY A 176 17.27 -6.70 -18.86
CA GLY A 176 18.18 -7.05 -17.77
C GLY A 176 17.76 -6.51 -16.40
N GLU A 177 16.80 -5.58 -16.33
CA GLU A 177 16.18 -5.19 -15.06
C GLU A 177 15.32 -6.33 -14.49
N THR A 178 15.04 -6.25 -13.19
CA THR A 178 14.10 -7.14 -12.51
C THR A 178 12.87 -6.36 -12.10
N VAL A 179 11.69 -6.85 -12.47
CA VAL A 179 10.40 -6.30 -12.04
C VAL A 179 9.80 -7.16 -10.93
N LEU A 180 9.29 -6.50 -9.90
CA LEU A 180 8.47 -7.12 -8.88
C LEU A 180 7.03 -7.21 -9.39
N LEU A 181 6.50 -8.41 -9.59
CA LEU A 181 5.07 -8.57 -9.89
C LEU A 181 4.25 -8.27 -8.62
N ILE A 182 3.37 -7.27 -8.71
CA ILE A 182 2.45 -6.86 -7.64
C ILE A 182 1.08 -7.49 -7.87
N ASP A 183 0.54 -7.38 -9.08
CA ASP A 183 -0.77 -7.97 -9.43
C ASP A 183 -0.75 -8.55 -10.85
N LEU A 184 -1.40 -9.70 -10.99
CA LEU A 184 -1.71 -10.31 -12.27
C LEU A 184 -3.01 -9.68 -12.73
N VAL A 185 -2.94 -8.55 -13.44
CA VAL A 185 -4.14 -7.99 -14.05
C VAL A 185 -4.53 -8.90 -15.20
N GLN A 186 -5.47 -9.81 -14.92
CA GLN A 186 -6.06 -10.70 -15.90
C GLN A 186 -7.08 -9.92 -16.72
N ASP A 187 -6.61 -9.09 -17.63
CA ASP A 187 -7.42 -8.57 -18.72
C ASP A 187 -6.97 -9.17 -20.06
N ASP A 188 -7.81 -9.03 -21.09
CA ASP A 188 -7.50 -9.51 -22.45
C ASP A 188 -6.30 -8.77 -23.09
N ASN A 189 -5.74 -7.74 -22.41
CA ASN A 189 -4.64 -6.94 -22.91
C ASN A 189 -3.26 -7.47 -22.48
N LEU A 190 -3.20 -8.54 -21.68
CA LEU A 190 -1.96 -9.18 -21.21
C LEU A 190 -1.03 -8.19 -20.49
N LEU A 191 -1.62 -7.29 -19.69
CA LEU A 191 -0.90 -6.31 -18.88
C LEU A 191 -0.74 -6.80 -17.45
N TRP A 192 0.46 -6.66 -16.90
CA TRP A 192 0.74 -6.94 -15.50
C TRP A 192 1.00 -5.63 -14.75
N TYR A 193 0.80 -5.66 -13.44
CA TYR A 193 1.09 -4.52 -12.57
C TYR A 193 2.26 -4.83 -11.66
N GLY A 194 3.26 -3.96 -11.62
CA GLY A 194 4.46 -4.21 -10.85
C GLY A 194 5.32 -3.00 -10.61
N GLN A 195 6.49 -3.26 -10.05
CA GLN A 195 7.41 -2.23 -9.58
C GLN A 195 8.83 -2.46 -10.09
N ILE A 196 9.45 -1.39 -10.58
CA ILE A 196 10.89 -1.30 -10.85
C ILE A 196 11.43 -0.09 -10.09
N ASN A 197 12.45 -0.32 -9.25
CA ASN A 197 12.98 0.68 -8.33
C ASN A 197 11.86 1.26 -7.45
N ASP A 198 11.64 2.58 -7.48
CA ASP A 198 10.59 3.25 -6.70
C ASP A 198 9.36 3.62 -7.56
N LYS A 199 9.27 3.11 -8.79
CA LYS A 199 8.16 3.37 -9.72
C LYS A 199 7.25 2.16 -9.84
N ILE A 200 5.94 2.40 -9.77
CA ILE A 200 4.90 1.38 -9.92
C ILE A 200 4.06 1.68 -11.17
N GLY A 201 3.57 0.64 -11.82
CA GLY A 201 2.70 0.80 -12.99
C GLY A 201 2.51 -0.48 -13.78
N TYR A 202 1.73 -0.35 -14.86
CA TYR A 202 1.46 -1.41 -15.81
C TYR A 202 2.63 -1.65 -16.74
N PHE A 203 2.81 -2.90 -17.13
CA PHE A 203 3.75 -3.32 -18.16
C PHE A 203 3.24 -4.56 -18.91
N PRO A 204 3.64 -4.78 -20.18
CA PRO A 204 3.23 -5.96 -20.92
C PRO A 204 3.87 -7.24 -20.37
N GLU A 205 3.07 -8.30 -20.17
CA GLU A 205 3.55 -9.62 -19.73
C GLU A 205 4.70 -10.14 -20.61
N ARG A 206 4.56 -9.97 -21.93
CA ARG A 206 5.56 -10.43 -22.91
C ARG A 206 6.96 -9.84 -22.74
N CYS A 207 7.10 -8.76 -21.97
CA CYS A 207 8.39 -8.12 -21.75
C CYS A 207 9.23 -8.84 -20.70
N VAL A 208 8.69 -9.86 -20.01
CA VAL A 208 9.33 -10.45 -18.84
C VAL A 208 9.26 -11.98 -18.83
N ILE A 209 10.19 -12.63 -18.14
CA ILE A 209 10.17 -14.09 -17.89
C ILE A 209 10.38 -14.37 -16.41
N ALA A 210 9.75 -15.43 -15.90
CA ALA A 210 9.97 -15.85 -14.52
C ALA A 210 11.45 -16.17 -14.34
N GLU A 211 12.06 -15.60 -13.30
CA GLU A 211 13.44 -15.89 -12.91
C GLU A 211 13.52 -17.17 -12.06
#